data_AF-C3KK97-F1
#
_entry.id   AF-C3KK97-F1
#
_cell.length_a   1.000
_cell.length_b   1.000
_cell.length_c   1.000
_cell.angle_alpha   90.00
_cell.angle_beta   90.00
_cell.angle_gamma   90.00
#
_symmetry.space_group_name_H-M   'P 1'
#
loop_
_entity.id
_entity.type
_entity.pdbx_description
1 polymer ?
#
loop_
_entity_poly.entity_id
_entity_poly.type
_entity_poly.pdbx_seq_one_letter_code
_entity_poly.pdbx_strand_id
1 'polypeptide(L)'
;MSNSVISVISRFLEEYTTTTTNKLKVVDAYLLYILLTGALQFLYCLLVGTFPFNSFLSGFISCVGAFILAVCLRIQINPQNKGDFLSTSPERAFADFLFAHTVLHLVVMNFIG
;
A
#
# COMPACT_ATOMS: atom_id res chain seq x y z
N MET A 1 24.45 27.99 -5.96
CA MET A 1 24.40 26.53 -6.09
C MET A 1 23.15 26.19 -6.88
N SER A 2 23.27 25.70 -8.11
CA SER A 2 22.09 25.27 -8.88
C SER A 2 21.55 23.99 -8.24
N ASN A 3 20.39 24.07 -7.59
CA ASN A 3 19.71 22.89 -7.09
C ASN A 3 19.25 22.06 -8.28
N SER A 4 20.06 21.08 -8.68
CA SER A 4 19.68 20.12 -9.71
C SER A 4 18.61 19.19 -9.16
N VAL A 5 17.61 18.83 -9.96
CA VAL A 5 16.58 17.85 -9.57
C VAL A 5 17.24 16.56 -9.07
N ILE A 6 18.37 16.18 -9.66
CA ILE A 6 19.18 15.03 -9.26
C ILE A 6 19.67 15.16 -7.81
N SER A 7 20.16 16.34 -7.42
CA SER A 7 20.63 16.58 -6.04
C SER A 7 19.52 16.56 -5.00
N VAL A 8 18.28 16.91 -5.40
CA VAL A 8 17.12 16.82 -4.51
C VAL A 8 16.72 15.37 -4.32
N ILE A 9 16.66 14.59 -5.40
CA ILE A 9 16.33 13.15 -5.35
C ILE A 9 17.37 12.38 -4.53
N SER A 10 18.67 12.63 -4.75
CA SER A 10 19.72 11.93 -4.01
C SER A 10 19.63 12.19 -2.51
N ARG A 11 19.43 13.46 -2.11
CA ARG A 11 19.29 13.83 -0.71
C ARG A 11 18.03 13.22 -0.08
N PHE A 12 16.91 13.19 -0.80
CA PHE A 12 15.67 12.57 -0.32
C PHE A 12 15.82 11.05 -0.11
N LEU A 13 16.49 10.36 -1.03
CA LEU A 13 16.75 8.91 -0.91
C LEU A 13 17.69 8.59 0.26
N GLU A 14 18.72 9.41 0.47
CA GLU A 14 19.65 9.25 1.59
C GLU A 14 18.91 9.45 2.93
N GLU A 15 18.11 10.51 3.05
CA GLU A 15 17.31 10.79 4.24
C GLU A 15 16.32 9.66 4.52
N TYR A 16 15.57 9.22 3.50
CA TYR A 16 14.62 8.11 3.63
C TYR A 16 15.31 6.82 4.12
N THR A 17 16.47 6.50 3.54
CA THR A 17 17.22 5.28 3.87
C THR A 17 17.74 5.30 5.30
N THR A 18 18.11 6.48 5.80
CA THR A 18 18.70 6.64 7.14
C THR A 18 17.64 6.74 8.23
N THR A 19 16.52 7.41 7.96
CA THR A 19 15.45 7.66 8.95
C THR A 19 14.42 6.53 9.06
N THR A 20 14.19 5.79 7.98
CA THR A 20 13.14 4.76 7.93
C THR A 20 13.64 3.41 8.45
N THR A 21 12.92 2.83 9.41
CA THR A 21 13.23 1.51 9.97
C THR A 21 13.01 0.39 8.94
N ASN A 22 13.74 -0.73 9.08
CA ASN A 22 13.61 -1.87 8.15
C ASN A 22 12.19 -2.44 8.07
N LYS A 23 11.44 -2.44 9.18
CA LYS A 23 10.04 -2.89 9.20
C LYS A 23 9.16 -2.02 8.29
N LEU A 24 9.33 -0.70 8.36
CA LEU A 24 8.61 0.24 7.49
C LEU A 24 9.02 0.08 6.03
N LYS A 25 10.32 -0.13 5.74
CA LYS A 25 10.79 -0.39 4.36
C LYS A 25 10.16 -1.63 3.74
N VAL A 26 9.90 -2.68 4.52
CA VAL A 26 9.18 -3.88 4.05
C VAL A 26 7.73 -3.54 3.68
N VAL A 27 7.03 -2.76 4.51
CA VAL A 27 5.67 -2.28 4.19
C VAL A 27 5.68 -1.41 2.93
N ASP A 28 6.72 -0.58 2.75
CA ASP A 28 6.87 0.30 1.59
C ASP A 28 7.13 -0.50 0.30
N ALA A 29 7.94 -1.55 0.38
CA ALA A 29 8.14 -2.47 -0.74
C ALA A 29 6.83 -3.20 -1.10
N TYR A 30 6.04 -3.61 -0.10
CA TYR A 30 4.71 -4.19 -0.31
C TYR A 30 3.75 -3.19 -0.97
N LEU A 31 3.72 -1.93 -0.51
CA LEU A 31 2.92 -0.86 -1.13
C LEU A 31 3.29 -0.64 -2.60
N LEU A 32 4.60 -0.61 -2.91
CA LEU A 32 5.07 -0.48 -4.28
C LEU A 32 4.63 -1.66 -5.15
N TYR A 33 4.73 -2.89 -4.65
CA TYR A 33 4.28 -4.09 -5.35
C TYR A 33 2.78 -4.02 -5.69
N ILE A 34 1.93 -3.66 -4.71
CA ILE A 34 0.47 -3.54 -4.94
C ILE A 34 0.17 -2.44 -5.95
N LEU A 35 0.84 -1.29 -5.84
CA LEU A 35 0.65 -0.16 -6.76
C LEU A 35 0.97 -0.57 -8.21
N LEU A 36 2.12 -1.22 -8.41
CA LEU A 36 2.53 -1.71 -9.73
C LEU A 36 1.53 -2.75 -10.26
N THR A 37 1.04 -3.64 -9.42
CA THR A 37 0.03 -4.64 -9.80
C THR A 37 -1.28 -3.99 -10.25
N GLY A 38 -1.79 -3.03 -9.48
CA GLY A 38 -2.99 -2.28 -9.85
C GLY A 38 -2.83 -1.46 -11.13
N ALA A 39 -1.65 -0.84 -11.33
CA ALA A 39 -1.33 -0.12 -12.56
C ALA A 39 -1.27 -1.04 -13.78
N LEU A 40 -0.67 -2.22 -13.65
CA LEU A 40 -0.65 -3.22 -14.72
C LEU A 40 -2.04 -3.75 -15.05
N GLN A 41 -2.88 -4.01 -14.04
CA GLN A 41 -4.25 -4.44 -14.24
C GLN A 41 -5.10 -3.36 -14.94
N PHE A 42 -4.93 -2.10 -14.55
CA PHE A 42 -5.58 -0.97 -15.22
C PHE A 42 -5.11 -0.82 -16.67
N LEU A 43 -3.81 -0.92 -16.91
CA LEU A 43 -3.24 -0.87 -18.26
C LEU A 43 -3.79 -2.01 -19.15
N TYR A 44 -3.88 -3.23 -18.62
CA TYR A 44 -4.49 -4.36 -19.33
C TYR A 44 -5.94 -4.06 -19.74
N CYS A 45 -6.73 -3.51 -18.82
CA CYS A 45 -8.11 -3.13 -19.07
C CYS A 45 -8.24 -2.07 -20.19
N LEU A 46 -7.33 -1.09 -20.22
CA LEU A 46 -7.29 -0.08 -21.28
C LEU A 46 -6.91 -0.67 -22.65
N LEU A 47 -6.03 -1.67 -22.68
CA LEU A 47 -5.51 -2.25 -23.92
C LEU A 47 -6.42 -3.33 -24.52
N VAL A 48 -7.00 -4.20 -23.67
CA VAL A 48 -7.74 -5.40 -24.10
C VAL A 48 -9.26 -5.21 -23.99
N GLY A 49 -9.71 -4.24 -23.19
CA GLY A 49 -11.11 -3.95 -22.95
C GLY A 49 -11.61 -4.46 -21.59
N THR A 50 -12.91 -4.31 -21.36
CA THR A 50 -13.53 -4.36 -20.04
C THR A 50 -14.33 -5.63 -19.77
N PHE A 51 -14.39 -6.60 -20.68
CA PHE A 51 -15.13 -7.84 -20.46
C PHE A 51 -14.21 -8.96 -19.91
N PRO A 52 -14.54 -9.61 -18.78
CA PRO A 52 -15.64 -9.34 -17.85
C PRO A 52 -15.36 -8.19 -16.85
N PHE A 53 -16.31 -7.25 -16.72
CA PHE A 53 -16.10 -6.02 -15.95
C PHE A 53 -16.03 -6.27 -14.44
N ASN A 54 -16.83 -7.21 -13.93
CA ASN A 54 -16.82 -7.58 -12.51
C ASN A 54 -15.47 -8.15 -12.09
N SER A 55 -14.85 -9.01 -12.90
CA SER A 55 -13.54 -9.57 -12.59
C SER A 55 -12.45 -8.50 -12.61
N PHE A 56 -12.49 -7.57 -13.57
CA PHE A 56 -11.59 -6.41 -13.57
C PHE A 56 -11.78 -5.56 -12.31
N LEU A 57 -13.03 -5.18 -12.01
CA LEU A 57 -13.33 -4.32 -10.87
C LEU A 57 -12.95 -5.01 -9.55
N SER A 58 -13.23 -6.30 -9.41
CA SER A 58 -12.85 -7.12 -8.25
C SER A 58 -11.34 -7.09 -8.01
N GLY A 59 -10.52 -7.43 -9.02
CA GLY A 59 -9.07 -7.42 -8.85
C GLY A 59 -8.50 -6.01 -8.63
N PHE A 60 -9.05 -5.00 -9.31
CA PHE A 60 -8.57 -3.62 -9.18
C PHE A 60 -8.88 -3.05 -7.79
N ILE A 61 -10.11 -3.25 -7.29
CA ILE A 61 -10.49 -2.86 -5.93
C ILE A 61 -9.77 -3.68 -4.88
N SER A 62 -9.42 -4.95 -5.15
CA SER A 62 -8.53 -5.73 -4.28
C SER A 62 -7.17 -5.04 -4.11
N CYS A 63 -6.57 -4.55 -5.21
CA CYS A 63 -5.31 -3.81 -5.16
C CYS A 63 -5.47 -2.49 -4.40
N VAL A 64 -6.48 -1.69 -4.72
CA VAL A 64 -6.73 -0.40 -4.05
C VAL A 64 -7.00 -0.59 -2.55
N GLY A 65 -7.83 -1.55 -2.18
CA GLY A 65 -8.16 -1.88 -0.79
C GLY A 65 -6.92 -2.33 -0.02
N ALA A 66 -6.13 -3.27 -0.57
CA ALA A 66 -4.90 -3.74 0.06
C ALA A 66 -3.88 -2.61 0.24
N PHE A 67 -3.78 -1.69 -0.73
CA PHE A 67 -2.93 -0.51 -0.64
C PHE A 67 -3.36 0.41 0.51
N ILE A 68 -4.65 0.74 0.61
CA ILE A 68 -5.19 1.59 1.69
C ILE A 68 -4.90 0.96 3.06
N LEU A 69 -5.19 -0.34 3.22
CA LEU A 69 -4.94 -1.05 4.47
C LEU A 69 -3.45 -1.04 4.86
N ALA A 70 -2.55 -1.22 3.89
CA ALA A 70 -1.11 -1.16 4.12
C ALA A 70 -0.63 0.25 4.49
N VAL A 71 -1.19 1.31 3.90
CA VAL A 71 -0.94 2.69 4.31
C VAL A 71 -1.42 2.93 5.75
N CYS A 72 -2.62 2.47 6.10
CA CYS A 72 -3.14 2.57 7.47
C CYS A 72 -2.21 1.87 8.47
N LEU A 73 -1.77 0.64 8.16
CA LEU A 73 -0.80 -0.09 8.98
C LEU A 73 0.51 0.71 9.12
N ARG A 74 1.06 1.22 8.02
CA ARG A 74 2.29 2.04 8.02
C ARG A 74 2.17 3.24 8.96
N ILE A 75 1.05 3.95 8.91
CA ILE A 75 0.79 5.14 9.73
C ILE A 75 0.73 4.77 11.22
N GLN A 76 0.06 3.66 11.57
CA GLN A 76 -0.12 3.23 12.96
C GLN A 76 1.16 2.67 13.57
N ILE A 77 2.02 1.99 12.80
CA ILE A 77 3.27 1.40 13.31
C ILE A 77 4.46 2.36 13.26
N ASN A 78 4.30 3.56 12.67
CA ASN A 78 5.36 4.56 12.65
C ASN A 78 5.57 5.13 14.07
N PRO A 79 6.77 5.00 14.67
CA PRO A 79 7.05 5.53 16.00
C PRO A 79 6.80 7.04 16.15
N GLN A 80 6.93 7.81 15.06
CA GLN A 80 6.67 9.25 15.05
C GLN A 80 5.21 9.59 15.36
N ASN A 81 4.27 8.69 15.02
CA ASN A 81 2.83 8.91 15.20
C ASN A 81 2.31 8.31 16.52
N LYS A 82 3.21 7.80 17.39
CA LYS A 82 2.80 7.12 18.63
C LYS A 82 1.95 8.01 19.56
N GLY A 83 2.13 9.32 19.50
CA GLY A 83 1.32 10.30 20.26
C GLY A 83 -0.15 10.33 19.84
N ASP A 84 -0.45 10.02 18.58
CA ASP A 84 -1.82 10.02 18.04
C ASP A 84 -2.53 8.67 18.27
N PHE A 85 -1.76 7.60 18.52
CA PHE A 85 -2.25 6.23 18.65
C PHE A 85 -1.91 5.61 20.03
N LEU A 86 -2.22 6.34 21.11
CA LEU A 86 -1.85 5.97 22.49
C LEU A 86 -2.31 4.57 22.94
N SER A 87 -3.42 4.06 22.39
CA SER A 87 -4.01 2.75 22.74
C SER A 87 -3.76 1.65 21.72
N THR A 88 -2.99 1.93 20.66
CA THR A 88 -2.73 0.97 19.57
C THR A 88 -1.29 0.50 19.63
N SER A 89 -1.09 -0.74 20.07
CA SER A 89 0.23 -1.38 19.96
C SER A 89 0.49 -1.84 18.52
N PRO A 90 1.75 -2.00 18.09
CA PRO A 90 2.08 -2.53 16.78
C PRO A 90 1.45 -3.91 16.51
N GLU A 91 1.32 -4.75 17.53
CA GLU A 91 0.69 -6.07 17.44
C GLU A 91 -0.81 -5.96 17.19
N ARG A 92 -1.48 -5.00 17.86
CA ARG A 92 -2.90 -4.71 17.63
C ARG A 92 -3.14 -4.15 16.23
N ALA A 93 -2.33 -3.17 15.80
CA ALA A 93 -2.41 -2.61 14.45
C ALA A 93 -2.25 -3.70 13.37
N PHE A 94 -1.34 -4.64 13.60
CA PHE A 94 -1.13 -5.77 12.70
C PHE A 94 -2.31 -6.76 12.71
N ALA A 95 -2.90 -7.04 13.87
CA ALA A 95 -4.10 -7.88 13.98
C ALA A 95 -5.30 -7.25 13.25
N ASP A 96 -5.53 -5.95 13.43
CA ASP A 96 -6.58 -5.19 12.75
C ASP A 96 -6.38 -5.19 11.22
N PHE A 97 -5.12 -5.06 10.78
CA PHE A 97 -4.74 -5.18 9.37
C PHE A 97 -5.08 -6.57 8.79
N LEU A 98 -4.71 -7.66 9.47
CA LEU A 98 -5.01 -9.03 9.01
C LEU A 98 -6.51 -9.30 8.94
N PHE A 99 -7.26 -8.83 9.94
CA PHE A 99 -8.71 -8.98 9.97
C PHE A 99 -9.36 -8.24 8.79
N ALA A 100 -9.03 -6.95 8.60
CA ALA A 100 -9.56 -6.16 7.49
C ALA A 100 -9.16 -6.75 6.12
N HIS A 101 -7.93 -7.25 6.00
CA HIS A 101 -7.45 -7.88 4.77
C HIS A 101 -8.20 -9.18 4.44
N THR A 102 -8.54 -9.97 5.47
CA THR A 102 -9.34 -11.19 5.32
C THR A 102 -10.75 -10.87 4.84
N VAL A 103 -11.40 -9.86 5.44
CA VAL A 103 -12.72 -9.39 5.01
C VAL A 103 -12.69 -8.87 3.57
N LEU A 104 -11.68 -8.07 3.21
CA LEU A 104 -11.50 -7.57 1.86
C LEU A 104 -11.44 -8.73 0.85
N HIS A 105 -10.60 -9.73 1.10
CA HIS A 105 -10.42 -10.85 0.18
C HIS A 105 -11.67 -11.74 0.08
N LEU A 106 -12.42 -11.88 1.17
CA LEU A 106 -13.71 -12.58 1.14
C LEU A 106 -14.70 -11.89 0.19
N VAL A 107 -14.81 -10.56 0.26
CA VAL A 107 -15.70 -9.78 -0.61
C VAL A 107 -15.23 -9.81 -2.06
N VAL A 108 -13.93 -9.64 -2.31
CA VAL A 108 -13.31 -9.73 -3.65
C VAL A 108 -13.61 -11.07 -4.31
N MET A 109 -13.40 -12.18 -3.59
CA MET A 109 -13.66 -13.52 -4.12
C MET A 109 -15.15 -13.79 -4.36
N ASN A 110 -16.04 -13.19 -3.56
CA ASN A 110 -17.48 -13.29 -3.78
C ASN A 110 -17.94 -12.47 -5.02
N PHE A 111 -17.26 -11.36 -5.33
CA PHE A 111 -17.64 -10.42 -6.38
C PHE A 111 -16.96 -10.67 -7.75
N ILE A 112 -15.90 -11.49 -7.82
CA ILE A 112 -15.09 -11.65 -9.04
C ILE A 112 -15.84 -12.26 -10.24
N GLY A 113 -16.96 -12.96 -10.00
CA GLY A 113 -17.83 -13.58 -11.01
C GLY A 113 -18.79 -12.59 -11.66
#